data_AF-A0A3D5VGD4-F1
#
_entry.id   AF-A0A3D5VGD4-F1
#
_cell.length_a   1.000
_cell.length_b   1.000
_cell.length_c   1.000
_cell.angle_alpha   90.00
_cell.angle_beta   90.00
_cell.angle_gamma   90.00
#
_symmetry.space_group_name_H-M   'P 1'
#
loop_
_entity.id
_entity.type
_entity.pdbx_description
1 polymer ?
#
loop_
_entity_poly.entity_id
_entity_poly.type
_entity_poly.pdbx_seq_one_letter_code
_entity_poly.pdbx_strand_id
1 'polypeptide(L)'
;QRPELFGAVVCWVPVIDMLRYHKFTVGRYWIPEYGNAQENPEHFKFMYAYSPLHNVREGVDYPPTLIMTADTDDRVVPGHALKFAATLQEKYAGPKPILLRVESKAGHG
;
A
#
# COMPACT_ATOMS: atom_id res chain seq x y z
N GLN A 1 -1.59 5.07 10.34
CA GLN A 1 -2.41 5.35 11.54
C GLN A 1 -1.62 6.11 12.61
N ARG A 2 -0.45 5.63 13.03
CA ARG A 2 0.37 6.24 14.09
C ARG A 2 1.83 6.50 13.62
N PRO A 3 2.06 7.43 12.68
CA PRO A 3 3.39 7.66 12.10
C PRO A 3 4.44 8.10 13.12
N GLU A 4 4.02 8.77 14.19
CA GLU A 4 4.89 9.30 15.25
C GLU A 4 5.50 8.23 16.17
N LEU A 5 5.01 6.98 16.09
CA LEU A 5 5.52 5.88 16.92
C LEU A 5 6.79 5.23 16.36
N PHE A 6 7.14 5.51 15.10
CA PHE A 6 8.18 4.75 14.39
C PHE A 6 9.31 5.67 13.91
N GLY A 7 10.56 5.21 14.06
CA GLY A 7 11.73 5.92 13.54
C GLY A 7 11.94 5.72 12.03
N ALA A 8 11.47 4.60 11.47
CA ALA A 8 11.53 4.28 10.05
C ALA A 8 10.51 3.18 9.69
N VAL A 9 10.18 3.05 8.41
CA VAL A 9 9.31 1.98 7.88
C VAL A 9 9.97 1.31 6.67
N VAL A 10 10.01 -0.02 6.67
CA VAL A 10 10.30 -0.84 5.48
C VAL A 10 9.02 -1.55 5.08
N CYS A 11 8.56 -1.31 3.86
CA CYS A 11 7.31 -1.82 3.31
C CYS A 11 7.60 -2.63 2.05
N TRP A 12 7.56 -3.97 2.15
CA TRP A 12 7.98 -4.87 1.08
C TRP A 12 6.80 -5.66 0.51
N VAL A 13 6.69 -5.66 -0.83
CA VAL A 13 5.63 -6.32 -1.64
C VAL A 13 4.21 -6.20 -1.05
N PRO A 14 3.72 -4.98 -0.79
CA PRO A 14 2.59 -4.75 0.11
C PRO A 14 1.21 -4.83 -0.58
N VAL A 15 0.20 -5.34 0.15
CA VAL A 15 -1.22 -5.16 -0.21
C VAL A 15 -1.77 -3.94 0.53
N ILE A 16 -1.96 -2.82 -0.17
CA ILE A 16 -2.23 -1.52 0.47
C ILE A 16 -3.34 -0.68 -0.18
N ASP A 17 -3.86 -1.12 -1.32
CA ASP A 17 -5.12 -0.65 -1.89
C ASP A 17 -6.18 -1.70 -1.61
N MET A 18 -6.80 -1.61 -0.44
CA MET A 18 -7.75 -2.61 0.02
C MET A 18 -9.06 -2.53 -0.76
N LEU A 19 -9.37 -1.40 -1.41
CA LEU A 19 -10.58 -1.29 -2.19
C LEU A 19 -10.50 -2.03 -3.53
N ARG A 20 -9.29 -2.30 -4.04
CA ARG A 20 -9.10 -2.88 -5.38
C ARG A 20 -8.20 -4.10 -5.44
N TYR A 21 -7.56 -4.53 -4.35
CA TYR A 21 -6.63 -5.67 -4.37
C TYR A 21 -7.22 -6.92 -5.08
N HIS A 22 -8.50 -7.21 -4.84
CA HIS A 22 -9.21 -8.37 -5.37
C HIS A 22 -9.35 -8.37 -6.90
N LYS A 23 -9.12 -7.24 -7.57
CA LYS A 23 -9.23 -7.10 -9.04
C LYS A 23 -7.97 -7.57 -9.79
N PHE A 24 -6.90 -7.87 -9.07
CA PHE A 24 -5.60 -8.17 -9.68
C PHE A 24 -5.19 -9.61 -9.39
N THR A 25 -4.75 -10.30 -10.44
CA THR A 25 -4.12 -11.64 -10.41
C THR A 25 -4.79 -12.62 -9.44
N VAL A 26 -4.08 -13.03 -8.39
CA VAL A 26 -4.51 -13.99 -7.37
C VAL A 26 -5.17 -13.32 -6.17
N GLY A 27 -5.29 -11.99 -6.16
CA GLY A 27 -5.85 -11.22 -5.04
C GLY A 27 -7.27 -11.66 -4.66
N ARG A 28 -8.09 -12.13 -5.60
CA ARG A 28 -9.43 -12.67 -5.31
C ARG A 28 -9.44 -13.80 -4.27
N TYR A 29 -8.35 -14.55 -4.13
CA TYR A 29 -8.28 -15.66 -3.16
C TYR A 29 -8.13 -15.18 -1.72
N TRP A 30 -7.86 -13.89 -1.48
CA TRP A 30 -7.81 -13.32 -0.13
C TRP A 30 -9.13 -12.67 0.30
N ILE A 31 -10.18 -12.74 -0.52
CA ILE A 31 -11.53 -12.27 -0.16
C ILE A 31 -12.06 -12.90 1.14
N PRO A 32 -11.87 -14.21 1.41
CA PRO A 32 -12.31 -14.78 2.69
C PRO A 32 -11.65 -14.14 3.91
N GLU A 33 -10.45 -13.57 3.76
CA GLU A 33 -9.70 -12.94 4.85
C GLU A 33 -10.00 -11.44 4.96
N TYR A 34 -9.88 -10.69 3.86
CA TYR A 34 -10.00 -9.22 3.88
C TYR A 34 -11.40 -8.71 3.56
N GLY A 35 -12.24 -9.52 2.93
CA GLY A 35 -13.51 -9.10 2.35
C GLY A 35 -13.37 -8.49 0.95
N ASN A 36 -14.50 -8.02 0.43
CA ASN A 36 -14.65 -7.49 -0.92
C ASN A 36 -15.47 -6.18 -0.87
N ALA A 37 -14.78 -5.06 -1.02
CA ALA A 37 -15.36 -3.71 -0.97
C ALA A 37 -16.29 -3.39 -2.15
N GLN A 38 -16.22 -4.14 -3.26
CA GLN A 38 -17.10 -3.92 -4.41
C GLN A 38 -18.47 -4.57 -4.21
N GLU A 39 -18.49 -5.76 -3.64
CA GLU A 39 -19.72 -6.59 -3.52
C GLU A 39 -20.46 -6.35 -2.20
N ASN A 40 -19.81 -5.81 -1.17
CA ASN A 40 -20.41 -5.61 0.15
C ASN A 40 -20.11 -4.20 0.72
N PRO A 41 -21.14 -3.35 0.91
CA PRO A 41 -20.98 -2.02 1.51
C PRO A 41 -20.40 -2.03 2.93
N GLU A 42 -20.70 -3.04 3.75
CA GLU A 42 -20.10 -3.16 5.08
C GLU A 42 -18.61 -3.48 4.99
N HIS A 43 -18.20 -4.29 4.01
CA HIS A 43 -16.79 -4.51 3.72
C HIS A 43 -16.11 -3.20 3.29
N PHE A 44 -16.73 -2.45 2.37
CA PHE A 44 -16.22 -1.14 1.98
C PHE A 44 -15.93 -0.24 3.18
N LYS A 45 -16.89 -0.12 4.12
CA LYS A 45 -16.75 0.74 5.30
C LYS A 45 -15.49 0.43 6.10
N PHE A 46 -15.30 -0.83 6.51
CA PHE A 46 -14.14 -1.17 7.34
C PHE A 46 -12.84 -1.16 6.53
N MET A 47 -12.86 -1.60 5.27
CA MET A 47 -11.65 -1.63 4.43
C MET A 47 -11.15 -0.22 4.10
N TYR A 48 -12.06 0.72 3.80
CA TYR A 48 -11.71 2.10 3.57
C TYR A 48 -11.11 2.75 4.83
N ALA A 49 -11.64 2.42 6.01
CA ALA A 49 -11.17 2.97 7.28
C ALA A 49 -9.70 2.64 7.59
N TYR A 50 -9.16 1.52 7.08
CA TYR A 50 -7.75 1.15 7.33
C TYR A 50 -6.85 1.12 6.10
N SER A 51 -7.40 1.12 4.87
CA SER A 51 -6.60 0.98 3.65
C SER A 51 -5.46 2.01 3.60
N PRO A 52 -4.19 1.59 3.58
CA PRO A 52 -3.08 2.54 3.69
C PRO A 52 -3.02 3.57 2.57
N LEU A 53 -3.30 3.18 1.32
CA LEU A 53 -3.37 4.11 0.19
C LEU A 53 -4.38 5.25 0.43
N HIS A 54 -5.54 4.93 1.01
CA HIS A 54 -6.63 5.88 1.22
C HIS A 54 -6.47 6.71 2.50
N ASN A 55 -5.58 6.29 3.41
CA ASN A 55 -5.36 6.94 4.71
C ASN A 55 -4.03 7.72 4.77
N VAL A 56 -3.42 8.00 3.61
CA VAL A 56 -2.37 9.02 3.53
C VAL A 56 -3.02 10.40 3.62
N ARG A 57 -2.56 11.20 4.58
CA ARG A 57 -3.09 12.52 4.91
C ARG A 57 -2.04 13.59 4.64
N GLU A 58 -2.50 14.73 4.14
CA GLU A 58 -1.66 15.91 3.97
C GLU A 58 -1.21 16.48 5.31
N GLY A 59 -0.02 17.08 5.33
CA GLY A 59 0.52 17.76 6.53
C GLY A 59 0.91 16.82 7.68
N VAL A 60 0.84 15.50 7.49
CA VAL A 60 1.28 14.52 8.48
C VAL A 60 2.76 14.25 8.32
N ASP A 61 3.50 14.33 9.42
CA ASP A 61 4.93 14.02 9.45
C ASP A 61 5.16 12.50 9.49
N TYR A 62 5.35 11.89 8.32
CA TYR A 62 5.59 10.45 8.17
C TYR A 62 7.05 10.09 8.50
N PRO A 63 7.32 8.87 9.02
CA PRO A 63 8.69 8.39 9.19
C PRO A 63 9.38 8.20 7.83
N PRO A 64 10.73 8.24 7.78
CA PRO A 64 11.44 7.82 6.57
C PRO A 64 10.99 6.42 6.17
N THR A 65 10.60 6.27 4.90
CA THR A 65 9.92 5.07 4.42
C THR A 65 10.61 4.55 3.17
N LEU A 66 11.00 3.28 3.20
CA LEU A 66 11.46 2.52 2.04
C LEU A 66 10.35 1.57 1.60
N ILE A 67 9.81 1.80 0.41
CA ILE A 67 8.80 0.96 -0.22
C ILE A 67 9.49 0.11 -1.27
N MET A 68 9.31 -1.20 -1.21
CA MET A 68 9.98 -2.18 -2.07
C MET A 68 8.96 -3.05 -2.78
N THR A 69 9.15 -3.25 -4.08
CA THR A 69 8.36 -4.16 -4.93
C THR A 69 9.26 -4.74 -6.00
N ALA A 70 8.77 -5.67 -6.81
CA ALA A 70 9.46 -6.17 -8.00
C ALA A 70 8.66 -5.91 -9.27
N ASP A 71 9.30 -5.81 -10.43
CA ASP A 71 8.66 -5.48 -11.72
C ASP A 71 7.76 -6.59 -12.27
N THR A 72 8.04 -7.84 -11.90
CA THR A 72 7.29 -9.03 -12.35
C THR A 72 6.53 -9.75 -11.23
N ASP A 73 6.25 -9.09 -10.10
CA ASP A 73 5.39 -9.67 -9.05
C ASP A 73 3.94 -9.81 -9.54
N ASP A 74 3.53 -11.05 -9.81
CA ASP A 74 2.18 -11.43 -10.20
C ASP A 74 1.32 -11.92 -9.02
N ARG A 75 1.90 -12.04 -7.81
CA ARG A 75 1.17 -12.36 -6.59
C ARG A 75 0.54 -11.11 -6.01
N VAL A 76 1.35 -10.08 -5.72
CA VAL A 76 0.89 -8.75 -5.30
C VAL A 76 1.37 -7.74 -6.32
N VAL A 77 0.45 -7.24 -7.15
CA VAL A 77 0.85 -6.38 -8.27
C VAL A 77 1.61 -5.13 -7.79
N PRO A 78 2.65 -4.68 -8.52
CA PRO A 78 3.49 -3.55 -8.09
C PRO A 78 2.72 -2.24 -7.95
N GLY A 79 1.57 -2.14 -8.64
CA GLY A 79 0.66 -1.00 -8.56
C GLY A 79 0.23 -0.62 -7.14
N HIS A 80 0.28 -1.55 -6.17
CA HIS A 80 0.08 -1.22 -4.76
C HIS A 80 1.19 -0.30 -4.23
N ALA A 81 2.45 -0.72 -4.37
CA ALA A 81 3.62 0.04 -3.96
C ALA A 81 3.75 1.36 -4.73
N LEU A 82 3.54 1.32 -6.06
CA LEU A 82 3.68 2.49 -6.93
C LEU A 82 2.71 3.61 -6.52
N LYS A 83 1.42 3.28 -6.35
CA LYS A 83 0.41 4.28 -5.96
C LYS A 83 0.66 4.80 -4.55
N PHE A 84 1.05 3.94 -3.62
CA PHE A 84 1.31 4.36 -2.24
C PHE A 84 2.53 5.28 -2.15
N ALA A 85 3.60 4.97 -2.87
CA ALA A 85 4.79 5.83 -2.96
C ALA A 85 4.42 7.21 -3.54
N ALA A 86 3.69 7.24 -4.66
CA ALA A 86 3.24 8.48 -5.28
C ALA A 86 2.37 9.31 -4.33
N THR A 87 1.37 8.72 -3.69
CA THR A 87 0.48 9.43 -2.76
C THR A 87 1.22 9.91 -1.51
N LEU A 88 2.17 9.14 -0.97
CA LEU A 88 3.00 9.61 0.14
C LEU A 88 3.87 10.80 -0.27
N GLN A 89 4.57 10.71 -1.41
CA GLN A 89 5.42 11.79 -1.91
C GLN A 89 4.65 13.06 -2.24
N GLU A 90 3.41 12.92 -2.74
CA GLU A 90 2.51 14.05 -3.00
C GLU A 90 2.07 14.75 -1.71
N LYS A 91 1.64 13.97 -0.70
CA LYS A 91 1.00 14.52 0.51
C LYS A 91 1.96 14.88 1.64
N TYR A 92 3.18 14.32 1.62
CA TYR A 92 4.20 14.58 2.62
C TYR A 92 5.18 15.65 2.14
N ALA A 93 5.15 16.80 2.79
CA ALA A 93 6.00 17.95 2.47
C ALA A 93 7.25 18.08 3.37
N GLY A 94 7.56 17.06 4.18
CA GLY A 94 8.68 17.11 5.13
C GLY A 94 10.02 16.62 4.54
N PRO A 95 11.13 16.73 5.30
CA PRO A 95 12.47 16.44 4.80
C PRO A 95 12.86 14.95 4.79
N LYS A 96 12.16 14.10 5.56
CA LYS A 96 12.46 12.65 5.66
C LYS A 96 12.21 11.94 4.32
N PRO A 97 13.09 11.03 3.88
CA PRO A 97 12.96 10.41 2.56
C PRO A 97 11.77 9.43 2.48
N ILE A 98 11.01 9.51 1.39
CA ILE A 98 10.04 8.51 0.95
C ILE A 98 10.55 7.92 -0.36
N LEU A 99 11.06 6.69 -0.31
CA LEU A 99 11.75 6.04 -1.42
C LEU A 99 10.97 4.84 -1.93
N LEU A 100 11.01 4.65 -3.25
CA LEU A 100 10.53 3.46 -3.93
C LEU A 100 11.71 2.73 -4.55
N ARG A 101 11.86 1.46 -4.24
CA ARG A 101 12.81 0.54 -4.88
C ARG A 101 12.02 -0.53 -5.63
N VAL A 102 12.22 -0.58 -6.94
CA VAL A 102 11.65 -1.62 -7.80
C VAL A 102 12.78 -2.57 -8.20
N GLU A 103 12.68 -3.82 -7.77
CA GLU A 103 13.61 -4.86 -8.18
C GLU A 103 13.27 -5.31 -9.61
N SER A 104 14.30 -5.43 -10.45
CA SER A 104 14.14 -5.92 -11.83
C SER A 104 14.38 -7.42 -11.90
N LYS A 105 13.63 -8.12 -12.75
CA LYS A 105 13.77 -9.59 -12.94
C LYS A 105 13.54 -10.38 -11.65
N ALA A 106 12.62 -9.89 -10.82
CA ALA A 106 12.21 -10.54 -9.58
C ALA A 106 10.68 -10.60 -9.48
N GLY A 107 10.18 -11.58 -8.73
CA GLY A 107 8.78 -11.72 -8.38
C GLY A 107 8.54 -11.31 -6.93
N HIS A 108 7.63 -12.00 -6.26
CA HIS A 108 7.24 -11.64 -4.89
C HIS A 108 8.31 -11.93 -3.82
N GLY A 109 9.27 -12.81 -4.08
CA GLY A 109 10.27 -13.25 -3.11
C GLY A 109 11.50 -13.79 -3.79
#